data_AF-A0A2N9MR66-F1
#
_entry.id   AF-A0A2N9MR66-F1
#
_cell.length_a   1.000
_cell.length_b   1.000
_cell.length_c   1.000
_cell.angle_alpha   90.00
_cell.angle_beta   90.00
_cell.angle_gamma   90.00
#
_symmetry.space_group_name_H-M   'P 1'
#
loop_
_entity.id
_entity.type
_entity.pdbx_description
1 polymer ?
#
loop_
_entity_poly.entity_id
_entity_poly.type
_entity_poly.pdbx_seq_one_letter_code
_entity_poly.pdbx_strand_id
1 'polypeptide(L)'
;MLDLKAAAWEDGYAIVEEGGFLFTIRPPYRRENKHPMAVSEFATGVAKYGLSPVNGSFENWGALIEHLRRKFLEARKEPPNATRIKKLVERAPQDAVATYLDRIERELFPLRQWHAAAGILTHLLRNPVMKCDSDLLDRVSILLEKAEDGRAHDDFARVGLADTAPPLEEEFALVKRLYGPKALELGEQIRREGQVLRMGSPLAA
;
A
#
# COMPACT_ATOMS: atom_id res chain seq x y z
N MET A 1 -6.28 -27.31 14.93
CA MET A 1 -5.85 -27.05 13.55
C MET A 1 -6.70 -25.91 13.01
N LEU A 2 -6.10 -24.94 12.32
CA LEU A 2 -6.77 -23.76 11.77
C LEU A 2 -6.63 -23.79 10.25
N ASP A 3 -7.73 -23.61 9.52
CA ASP A 3 -7.68 -23.60 8.06
C ASP A 3 -8.00 -22.22 7.51
N LEU A 4 -7.04 -21.59 6.86
CA LEU A 4 -7.26 -20.40 6.05
C LEU A 4 -7.99 -20.83 4.77
N LYS A 5 -9.20 -20.30 4.56
CA LYS A 5 -10.09 -20.63 3.42
C LYS A 5 -10.05 -19.58 2.31
N ALA A 6 -9.88 -18.32 2.68
CA ALA A 6 -9.77 -17.23 1.74
C ALA A 6 -9.06 -16.02 2.35
N ALA A 7 -8.44 -15.20 1.51
CA ALA A 7 -7.82 -13.95 1.94
C ALA A 7 -7.84 -12.89 0.84
N ALA A 8 -7.99 -11.64 1.26
CA ALA A 8 -7.83 -10.44 0.46
C ALA A 8 -6.55 -9.78 0.95
N TRP A 9 -5.43 -10.15 0.34
CA TRP A 9 -4.10 -9.80 0.84
C TRP A 9 -3.83 -8.29 0.87
N GLU A 10 -4.42 -7.54 -0.06
CA GLU A 10 -4.29 -6.08 -0.14
C GLU A 10 -5.05 -5.37 0.99
N ASP A 11 -6.27 -5.83 1.31
CA ASP A 11 -7.12 -5.27 2.36
C ASP A 11 -6.84 -5.87 3.75
N GLY A 12 -6.10 -6.98 3.78
CA GLY A 12 -5.75 -7.72 4.97
C GLY A 12 -6.88 -8.60 5.52
N TYR A 13 -8.03 -8.70 4.86
CA TYR A 13 -9.09 -9.60 5.32
C TYR A 13 -8.71 -11.07 5.08
N ALA A 14 -9.08 -11.93 6.02
CA ALA A 14 -8.93 -13.37 5.89
C ALA A 14 -10.11 -14.11 6.53
N ILE A 15 -10.45 -15.26 5.96
CA ILE A 15 -11.47 -16.18 6.47
C ILE A 15 -10.80 -17.46 6.94
N VAL A 16 -11.03 -17.81 8.19
CA VAL A 16 -10.39 -18.91 8.91
C VAL A 16 -11.46 -19.84 9.45
N GLU A 17 -11.27 -21.14 9.26
CA GLU A 17 -12.06 -22.19 9.92
C GLU A 17 -11.34 -22.68 11.18
N GLU A 18 -12.04 -22.68 12.30
CA GLU A 18 -11.58 -23.24 13.58
C GLU A 18 -12.70 -24.10 14.16
N GLY A 19 -12.50 -25.42 14.20
CA GLY A 19 -13.47 -26.36 14.79
C GLY A 19 -14.84 -26.38 14.12
N GLY A 20 -14.89 -26.25 12.78
CA GLY A 20 -16.15 -26.23 12.02
C GLY A 20 -16.84 -24.86 11.95
N PHE A 21 -16.28 -23.84 12.59
CA PHE A 21 -16.81 -22.47 12.56
C PHE A 21 -15.94 -21.57 11.71
N LEU A 22 -16.57 -20.73 10.89
CA LEU A 22 -15.89 -19.72 10.09
C LEU A 22 -15.79 -18.40 10.84
N PHE A 23 -14.62 -17.78 10.73
CA PHE A 23 -14.32 -16.49 11.30
C PHE A 23 -13.68 -15.58 10.27
N THR A 24 -14.04 -14.31 10.30
CA THR A 24 -13.28 -13.25 9.62
C THR A 24 -12.27 -12.64 10.58
N ILE A 25 -11.09 -12.33 10.05
CA ILE A 25 -10.04 -11.62 10.77
C ILE A 25 -9.43 -10.53 9.88
N ARG A 26 -9.05 -9.41 10.50
CA ARG A 26 -8.47 -8.23 9.83
C ARG A 26 -7.32 -7.63 10.65
N PRO A 27 -6.47 -6.77 10.05
CA PRO A 27 -5.48 -6.01 10.79
C PRO A 27 -6.13 -5.08 11.82
N PRO A 28 -5.50 -4.88 13.00
CA PRO A 28 -4.33 -5.60 13.50
C PRO A 28 -4.69 -7.05 13.85
N TYR A 29 -4.00 -8.02 13.24
CA TYR A 29 -4.30 -9.44 13.40
C TYR A 29 -4.07 -9.87 14.85
N ARG A 30 -5.18 -10.16 15.53
CA ARG A 30 -5.25 -10.65 16.91
C ARG A 30 -6.39 -11.66 17.01
N ARG A 31 -6.23 -12.66 17.86
CA ARG A 31 -7.28 -13.68 18.11
C ARG A 31 -8.58 -13.04 18.62
N GLU A 32 -8.45 -11.98 19.40
CA GLU A 32 -9.54 -11.16 19.94
C GLU A 32 -10.40 -10.52 18.85
N ASN A 33 -9.80 -10.22 17.69
CA ASN A 33 -10.44 -9.51 16.59
C ASN A 33 -11.13 -10.46 15.59
N LYS A 34 -11.33 -11.73 15.94
CA LYS A 34 -12.06 -12.68 15.10
C LYS A 34 -13.56 -12.43 15.20
N HIS A 35 -14.23 -12.35 14.06
CA HIS A 35 -15.67 -12.12 13.99
C HIS A 35 -16.33 -13.36 13.39
N PRO A 36 -17.33 -13.97 14.05
CA PRO A 36 -18.05 -15.11 13.47
C PRO A 36 -18.63 -14.75 12.11
N MET A 37 -18.57 -15.68 11.17
CA MET A 37 -19.14 -15.53 9.83
C MET A 37 -20.04 -16.72 9.53
N ALA A 38 -21.22 -16.47 8.94
CA ALA A 38 -22.08 -17.54 8.49
C ALA A 38 -21.53 -18.18 7.21
N VAL A 39 -21.76 -19.49 7.03
CA VAL A 39 -21.32 -20.21 5.82
C VAL A 39 -21.95 -19.63 4.54
N SER A 40 -23.17 -19.11 4.63
CA SER A 40 -23.84 -18.40 3.52
C SER A 40 -23.12 -17.10 3.12
N GLU A 41 -22.45 -16.45 4.05
CA GLU A 41 -21.68 -15.23 3.82
C GLU A 41 -20.30 -15.51 3.20
N PHE A 42 -19.79 -16.75 3.32
CA PHE A 42 -18.52 -17.15 2.72
C PHE A 42 -18.53 -17.04 1.19
N ALA A 43 -19.54 -17.62 0.55
CA ALA A 43 -19.69 -17.59 -0.91
C ALA A 43 -19.86 -16.14 -1.43
N THR A 44 -20.58 -15.32 -0.67
CA THR A 44 -20.74 -13.89 -0.97
C THR A 44 -19.44 -13.12 -0.75
N GLY A 45 -18.68 -13.47 0.28
CA GLY A 45 -17.34 -12.96 0.61
C GLY A 45 -16.37 -13.08 -0.56
N VAL A 46 -16.21 -14.30 -1.05
CA VAL A 46 -15.33 -14.65 -2.18
C VAL A 46 -15.76 -13.95 -3.48
N ALA A 47 -17.05 -13.96 -3.79
CA ALA A 47 -17.55 -13.42 -5.06
C ALA A 47 -17.61 -11.88 -5.09
N LYS A 48 -17.96 -11.22 -3.98
CA LYS A 48 -18.28 -9.78 -3.93
C LYS A 48 -17.12 -8.92 -3.43
N TYR A 49 -16.29 -9.43 -2.54
CA TYR A 49 -15.27 -8.64 -1.82
C TYR A 49 -13.84 -8.95 -2.25
N GLY A 50 -13.65 -9.67 -3.36
CA GLY A 50 -12.31 -9.92 -3.93
C GLY A 50 -11.43 -10.84 -3.08
N LEU A 51 -12.02 -11.56 -2.12
CA LEU A 51 -11.33 -12.59 -1.35
C LEU A 51 -10.92 -13.73 -2.30
N SER A 52 -9.62 -14.01 -2.36
CA SER A 52 -9.11 -15.13 -3.14
C SER A 52 -9.18 -16.41 -2.30
N PRO A 53 -9.67 -17.54 -2.84
CA PRO A 53 -9.61 -18.82 -2.15
C PRO A 53 -8.16 -19.18 -1.83
N VAL A 54 -7.93 -19.65 -0.61
CA VAL A 54 -6.63 -20.12 -0.14
C VAL A 54 -6.88 -21.43 0.57
N ASN A 55 -6.02 -22.41 0.37
CA ASN A 55 -6.02 -23.63 1.17
C ASN A 55 -4.71 -23.66 1.94
N GLY A 56 -4.74 -23.26 3.21
CA GLY A 56 -3.58 -23.30 4.09
C GLY A 56 -3.98 -23.75 5.48
N SER A 57 -3.31 -24.76 6.00
CA SER A 57 -3.53 -25.27 7.35
C SER A 57 -2.41 -24.83 8.28
N PHE A 58 -2.77 -24.45 9.50
CA PHE A 58 -1.86 -23.92 10.50
C PHE A 58 -2.09 -24.62 11.84
N GLU A 59 -0.99 -24.93 12.52
CA GLU A 59 -1.04 -25.64 13.82
C GLU A 59 -1.65 -24.78 14.93
N ASN A 60 -1.35 -23.48 14.91
CA ASN A 60 -1.77 -22.52 15.93
C ASN A 60 -1.97 -21.11 15.36
N TRP A 61 -2.62 -20.26 16.16
CA TRP A 61 -2.92 -18.88 15.79
C TRP A 61 -1.68 -18.03 15.56
N GLY A 62 -0.57 -18.31 16.24
CA GLY A 62 0.70 -17.61 16.04
C GLY A 62 1.21 -17.77 14.61
N ALA A 63 1.31 -19.02 14.14
CA ALA A 63 1.75 -19.36 12.80
C ALA A 63 0.84 -18.75 11.70
N LEU A 64 -0.48 -18.79 11.91
CA LEU A 64 -1.43 -18.17 11.01
C LEU A 64 -1.25 -16.64 10.97
N ILE A 65 -1.17 -15.98 12.12
CA ILE A 65 -1.03 -14.53 12.20
C ILE A 65 0.27 -14.06 11.56
N GLU A 66 1.38 -14.75 11.78
CA GLU A 66 2.65 -14.43 11.10
C GLU A 66 2.54 -14.58 9.59
N HIS A 67 1.89 -15.64 9.12
CA HIS A 67 1.64 -15.84 7.70
C HIS A 67 0.82 -14.70 7.10
N LEU A 68 -0.30 -14.32 7.75
CA LEU A 68 -1.15 -13.21 7.31
C LEU A 68 -0.39 -11.88 7.31
N ARG A 69 0.41 -11.58 8.35
CA ARG A 69 1.24 -10.37 8.40
C ARG A 69 2.26 -10.34 7.27
N ARG A 70 2.96 -11.45 7.04
CA ARG A 70 3.95 -11.53 5.96
C ARG A 70 3.30 -11.31 4.60
N LYS A 71 2.17 -11.98 4.33
CA LYS A 71 1.43 -11.82 3.06
C LYS A 71 0.84 -10.44 2.87
N PHE A 72 0.32 -9.83 3.94
CA PHE A 72 -0.17 -8.46 3.92
C PHE A 72 0.96 -7.45 3.62
N LEU A 73 2.13 -7.63 4.23
CA LEU A 73 3.30 -6.79 3.95
C LEU A 73 3.86 -7.03 2.54
N GLU A 74 3.85 -8.26 2.05
CA GLU A 74 4.21 -8.59 0.66
C GLU A 74 3.26 -7.92 -0.33
N ALA A 75 1.95 -7.98 -0.11
CA ALA A 75 0.96 -7.34 -0.95
C ALA A 75 1.05 -5.81 -0.93
N ARG A 76 1.45 -5.22 0.21
CA ARG A 76 1.69 -3.77 0.35
C ARG A 76 3.04 -3.29 -0.19
N LYS A 77 3.96 -4.18 -0.59
CA LYS A 77 5.19 -3.78 -1.30
C LYS A 77 4.87 -3.32 -2.72
N GLU A 78 3.75 -3.75 -3.29
CA GLU A 78 3.19 -3.13 -4.47
C GLU A 78 2.33 -1.93 -4.03
N PRO A 79 2.57 -0.72 -4.55
CA PRO A 79 1.68 0.41 -4.30
C PRO A 79 0.26 0.00 -4.74
N PRO A 80 -0.78 0.38 -3.98
CA PRO A 80 -2.15 -0.01 -4.30
C PRO A 80 -2.42 0.30 -5.77
N ASN A 81 -2.81 -0.73 -6.53
CA ASN A 81 -3.01 -0.59 -7.97
C ASN A 81 -4.14 0.42 -8.21
N ALA A 82 -3.76 1.64 -8.58
CA ALA A 82 -4.67 2.77 -8.79
C ALA A 82 -5.84 2.41 -9.73
N THR A 83 -5.63 1.46 -10.64
CA THR A 83 -6.60 0.99 -11.62
C THR A 83 -7.78 0.23 -11.00
N ARG A 84 -7.58 -0.51 -9.89
CA ARG A 84 -8.65 -1.26 -9.20
C ARG A 84 -9.47 -0.36 -8.27
N ILE A 85 -8.79 0.53 -7.55
CA ILE A 85 -9.43 1.52 -6.67
C ILE A 85 -10.31 2.47 -7.50
N LYS A 86 -9.87 2.83 -8.72
CA LYS A 86 -10.62 3.70 -9.63
C LYS A 86 -12.09 3.30 -9.82
N LYS A 87 -12.38 2.05 -10.19
CA LYS A 87 -13.77 1.60 -10.44
C LYS A 87 -14.61 1.50 -9.16
N LEU A 88 -13.96 1.18 -8.04
CA LEU A 88 -14.61 0.97 -6.75
C LEU A 88 -15.00 2.32 -6.11
N VAL A 89 -14.18 3.33 -6.33
CA VAL A 89 -14.33 4.69 -5.81
C VAL A 89 -15.31 5.53 -6.62
N GLU A 90 -15.32 5.39 -7.95
CA GLU A 90 -16.23 6.14 -8.85
C GLU A 90 -17.73 5.87 -8.60
N ARG A 91 -18.08 4.75 -7.96
CA ARG A 91 -19.46 4.34 -7.64
C ARG A 91 -19.72 4.08 -6.16
N ALA A 92 -18.78 4.48 -5.30
CA ALA A 92 -18.92 4.29 -3.87
C ALA A 92 -20.12 5.09 -3.32
N PRO A 93 -20.93 4.51 -2.41
CA PRO A 93 -21.96 5.26 -1.69
C PRO A 93 -21.34 6.30 -0.75
N GLN A 94 -22.13 7.27 -0.30
CA GLN A 94 -21.68 8.46 0.44
C GLN A 94 -20.91 8.13 1.73
N ASP A 95 -21.37 7.13 2.47
CA ASP A 95 -20.71 6.61 3.69
C ASP A 95 -19.34 5.98 3.39
N ALA A 96 -19.24 5.23 2.29
CA ALA A 96 -17.98 4.66 1.85
C ALA A 96 -17.00 5.74 1.38
N VAL A 97 -17.49 6.78 0.68
CA VAL A 97 -16.70 7.94 0.27
C VAL A 97 -16.08 8.64 1.48
N ALA A 98 -16.89 8.96 2.51
CA ALA A 98 -16.39 9.57 3.74
C ALA A 98 -15.31 8.70 4.41
N THR A 99 -15.54 7.39 4.46
CA THR A 99 -14.57 6.42 5.01
C THR A 99 -13.26 6.41 4.20
N TYR A 100 -13.31 6.55 2.88
CA TYR A 100 -12.10 6.65 2.05
C TYR A 100 -11.31 7.93 2.34
N LEU A 101 -11.98 9.07 2.53
CA LEU A 101 -11.32 10.32 2.90
C LEU A 101 -10.60 10.20 4.25
N ASP A 102 -11.27 9.63 5.26
CA ASP A 102 -10.67 9.37 6.57
C ASP A 102 -9.42 8.49 6.48
N ARG A 103 -9.46 7.45 5.63
CA ARG A 103 -8.33 6.55 5.42
C ARG A 103 -7.17 7.24 4.71
N ILE A 104 -7.43 8.09 3.72
CA ILE A 104 -6.37 8.85 3.03
C ILE A 104 -5.60 9.71 4.05
N GLU A 105 -6.30 10.41 4.93
CA GLU A 105 -5.67 11.24 5.95
C GLU A 105 -4.90 10.44 7.00
N ARG A 106 -5.41 9.29 7.42
CA ARG A 106 -4.80 8.48 8.49
C ARG A 106 -3.71 7.53 8.02
N GLU A 107 -3.79 7.05 6.79
CA GLU A 107 -2.89 6.03 6.27
C GLU A 107 -1.90 6.59 5.24
N LEU A 108 -2.34 7.41 4.29
CA LEU A 108 -1.49 7.83 3.17
C LEU A 108 -0.65 9.06 3.49
N PHE A 109 -1.24 10.08 4.12
CA PHE A 109 -0.53 11.32 4.45
C PHE A 109 0.63 11.13 5.44
N PRO A 110 0.50 10.36 6.55
CA PRO A 110 1.61 10.16 7.47
C PRO A 110 2.78 9.39 6.82
N LEU A 111 2.48 8.55 5.82
CA LEU A 111 3.46 7.81 5.04
C LEU A 111 4.01 8.61 3.84
N ARG A 112 3.64 9.88 3.69
CA ARG A 112 4.03 10.74 2.56
C ARG A 112 3.70 10.13 1.19
N GLN A 113 2.65 9.33 1.10
CA GLN A 113 2.22 8.70 -0.15
C GLN A 113 1.37 9.65 -1.00
N TRP A 114 1.94 10.82 -1.31
CA TRP A 114 1.20 11.95 -1.89
C TRP A 114 0.65 11.64 -3.29
N HIS A 115 1.41 10.97 -4.16
CA HIS A 115 0.93 10.56 -5.49
C HIS A 115 -0.26 9.61 -5.41
N ALA A 116 -0.22 8.62 -4.51
CA ALA A 116 -1.31 7.68 -4.31
C ALA A 116 -2.56 8.40 -3.79
N ALA A 117 -2.39 9.28 -2.79
CA ALA A 117 -3.49 10.08 -2.26
C ALA A 117 -4.13 10.96 -3.33
N ALA A 118 -3.34 11.74 -4.08
CA ALA A 118 -3.83 12.60 -5.15
C ALA A 118 -4.55 11.79 -6.25
N GLY A 119 -4.03 10.62 -6.62
CA GLY A 119 -4.68 9.72 -7.58
C GLY A 119 -6.08 9.28 -7.12
N ILE A 120 -6.22 8.85 -5.87
CA ILE A 120 -7.50 8.41 -5.32
C ILE A 120 -8.48 9.59 -5.20
N LEU A 121 -8.03 10.75 -4.71
CA LEU A 121 -8.85 11.97 -4.58
C LEU A 121 -9.37 12.47 -5.93
N THR A 122 -8.52 12.42 -6.98
CA THR A 122 -8.94 12.77 -8.35
C THR A 122 -10.04 11.85 -8.88
N HIS A 123 -10.03 10.57 -8.48
CA HIS A 123 -11.10 9.63 -8.82
C HIS A 123 -12.38 9.87 -8.01
N LEU A 124 -12.25 10.26 -6.74
CA LEU A 124 -13.39 10.64 -5.89
C LEU A 124 -14.16 11.83 -6.45
N LEU A 125 -13.48 12.82 -7.05
CA LEU A 125 -14.14 13.97 -7.70
C LEU A 125 -15.10 13.57 -8.83
N ARG A 126 -14.94 12.38 -9.42
CA ARG A 126 -15.82 11.87 -10.48
C ARG A 126 -17.04 11.13 -9.94
N ASN A 127 -17.10 10.88 -8.64
CA ASN A 127 -18.21 10.19 -8.01
C ASN A 127 -19.47 11.09 -8.03
N PRO A 128 -20.65 10.57 -8.42
CA PRO A 128 -21.90 11.35 -8.46
C PRO A 128 -22.27 12.00 -7.12
N VAL A 129 -21.89 11.41 -5.99
CA VAL A 129 -22.13 11.94 -4.64
C VAL A 129 -21.52 13.34 -4.47
N MET A 130 -20.39 13.63 -5.11
CA MET A 130 -19.72 14.93 -5.05
C MET A 130 -20.55 16.08 -5.65
N LYS A 131 -21.54 15.76 -6.49
CA LYS A 131 -22.45 16.77 -7.06
C LYS A 131 -23.62 17.09 -6.13
N CYS A 132 -23.88 16.23 -5.14
CA CYS A 132 -25.03 16.33 -4.24
C CYS A 132 -24.64 16.71 -2.82
N ASP A 133 -23.37 16.55 -2.44
CA ASP A 133 -22.85 16.84 -1.10
C ASP A 133 -21.68 17.82 -1.20
N SER A 134 -21.93 19.08 -0.83
CA SER A 134 -20.94 20.15 -0.85
C SER A 134 -19.82 19.94 0.17
N ASP A 135 -20.13 19.34 1.33
CA ASP A 135 -19.18 19.19 2.42
C ASP A 135 -18.12 18.14 2.05
N LEU A 136 -18.54 17.05 1.38
CA LEU A 136 -17.61 16.06 0.85
C LEU A 136 -16.75 16.60 -0.28
N LEU A 137 -17.31 17.46 -1.14
CA LEU A 137 -16.57 18.11 -2.22
C LEU A 137 -15.50 19.06 -1.68
N ASP A 138 -15.84 19.88 -0.69
CA ASP A 138 -14.91 20.78 -0.02
C ASP A 138 -13.79 19.98 0.66
N ARG A 139 -14.14 18.90 1.35
CA ARG A 139 -13.16 18.03 2.01
C ARG A 139 -12.20 17.37 1.01
N VAL A 140 -12.70 16.86 -0.11
CA VAL A 140 -11.84 16.30 -1.18
C VAL A 140 -10.88 17.36 -1.71
N SER A 141 -11.36 18.58 -1.92
CA SER A 141 -10.56 19.69 -2.46
C SER A 141 -9.41 20.07 -1.51
N ILE A 142 -9.70 20.20 -0.21
CA ILE A 142 -8.69 20.46 0.83
C ILE A 142 -7.63 19.35 0.86
N LEU A 143 -8.06 18.09 0.79
CA LEU A 143 -7.13 16.96 0.80
C LEU A 143 -6.30 16.87 -0.47
N LEU A 144 -6.87 17.27 -1.61
CA LEU A 144 -6.15 17.29 -2.88
C LEU A 144 -5.05 18.36 -2.84
N GLU A 145 -5.37 19.57 -2.40
CA GLU A 145 -4.40 20.66 -2.22
C GLU A 145 -3.26 20.24 -1.28
N LYS A 146 -3.60 19.64 -0.13
CA LYS A 146 -2.60 19.12 0.81
C LYS A 146 -1.71 18.02 0.21
N ALA A 147 -2.26 17.17 -0.64
CA ALA A 147 -1.48 16.17 -1.35
C ALA A 147 -0.55 16.82 -2.39
N GLU A 148 -1.02 17.82 -3.12
CA GLU A 148 -0.23 18.61 -4.09
C GLU A 148 0.93 19.34 -3.43
N ASP A 149 0.68 20.03 -2.32
CA ASP A 149 1.71 20.72 -1.53
C ASP A 149 2.77 19.74 -1.01
N GLY A 150 2.33 18.57 -0.51
CA GLY A 150 3.21 17.51 -0.07
C GLY A 150 4.13 16.99 -1.18
N ARG A 151 3.60 16.86 -2.41
CA ARG A 151 4.41 16.50 -3.59
C ARG A 151 5.43 17.57 -3.92
N ALA A 152 5.00 18.82 -4.03
CA ALA A 152 5.87 19.93 -4.38
C ALA A 152 7.02 20.07 -3.37
N HIS A 153 6.74 19.85 -2.09
CA HIS A 153 7.75 19.89 -1.03
C HIS A 153 8.75 18.73 -1.12
N ASP A 154 8.29 17.49 -1.34
CA ASP A 154 9.19 16.33 -1.48
C ASP A 154 10.02 16.39 -2.78
N ASP A 155 9.46 16.93 -3.87
CA ASP A 155 10.18 17.17 -5.13
C ASP A 155 11.23 18.29 -4.97
N PHE A 156 10.88 19.38 -4.28
CA PHE A 156 11.83 20.46 -3.98
C PHE A 156 12.97 19.99 -3.07
N ALA A 157 12.67 19.17 -2.06
CA ALA A 157 13.68 18.57 -1.18
C ALA A 157 14.63 17.64 -1.95
N ARG A 158 14.12 16.88 -2.93
CA ARG A 158 14.93 16.04 -3.82
C ARG A 158 15.84 16.84 -4.74
N VAL A 159 15.34 17.93 -5.32
CA VAL A 159 16.12 18.82 -6.20
C VAL A 159 17.21 19.57 -5.40
N GLY A 160 16.89 20.08 -4.22
CA GLY A 160 17.87 20.76 -3.35
C GLY A 160 19.00 19.87 -2.84
N LEU A 161 18.75 18.57 -2.66
CA LEU A 161 19.80 17.58 -2.35
C LEU A 161 20.67 17.24 -3.57
N ALA A 162 20.16 17.37 -4.79
CA ALA A 162 20.91 17.11 -6.01
C ALA A 162 21.94 18.21 -6.33
N ASP A 163 21.64 19.47 -5.99
CA ASP A 163 22.51 20.64 -6.21
C ASP A 163 23.60 20.81 -5.14
N THR A 164 23.51 20.10 -4.01
CA THR A 164 24.50 20.14 -2.92
C THR A 164 25.34 18.87 -2.80
N ALA A 165 25.04 17.85 -3.61
CA ALA A 165 25.83 16.62 -3.65
C ALA A 165 27.17 16.90 -4.34
N PRO A 166 28.30 16.47 -3.75
CA PRO A 166 29.60 16.58 -4.40
C PRO A 166 29.59 15.88 -5.78
N PRO A 167 30.49 16.26 -6.70
CA PRO A 167 30.63 15.56 -7.98
C PRO A 167 30.73 14.05 -7.73
N LEU A 168 30.05 13.25 -8.57
CA LEU A 168 30.01 11.78 -8.44
C LEU A 168 31.41 11.15 -8.36
N GLU A 169 32.40 11.82 -8.95
CA GLU A 169 33.81 11.42 -8.92
C GLU A 169 34.45 11.55 -7.54
N GLU A 170 34.01 12.51 -6.72
CA GLU A 170 34.42 12.65 -5.32
C GLU A 170 33.61 11.69 -4.42
N GLU A 171 32.31 11.57 -4.65
CA GLU A 171 31.41 10.71 -3.86
C GLU A 171 31.78 9.22 -4.00
N PHE A 172 32.21 8.80 -5.20
CA PHE A 172 32.58 7.43 -5.51
C PHE A 172 34.07 7.26 -5.80
N ALA A 173 34.94 8.15 -5.31
CA ALA A 173 36.38 8.10 -5.53
C ALA A 173 36.99 6.72 -5.20
N LEU A 174 36.53 6.11 -4.10
CA LEU A 174 36.98 4.78 -3.66
C LEU A 174 36.50 3.66 -4.60
N VAL A 175 35.28 3.78 -5.12
CA VAL A 175 34.66 2.80 -6.02
C VAL A 175 35.26 2.88 -7.43
N LYS A 176 35.50 4.10 -7.95
CA LYS A 176 36.25 4.35 -9.19
C LYS A 176 37.65 3.73 -9.11
N ARG A 177 38.33 3.85 -7.97
CA ARG A 177 39.67 3.28 -7.76
C ARG A 177 39.67 1.75 -7.73
N LEU A 178 38.63 1.13 -7.20
CA LEU A 178 38.56 -0.32 -7.02
C LEU A 178 37.97 -1.06 -8.23
N TYR A 179 37.04 -0.45 -8.96
CA TYR A 179 36.23 -1.12 -9.99
C TYR A 179 36.31 -0.44 -11.36
N GLY A 180 37.10 0.63 -11.49
CA GLY A 180 37.32 1.33 -12.76
C GLY A 180 36.15 2.21 -13.22
N PRO A 181 36.23 2.80 -14.42
CA PRO A 181 35.27 3.81 -14.90
C PRO A 181 33.83 3.29 -15.08
N LYS A 182 33.63 1.98 -15.31
CA LYS A 182 32.28 1.39 -15.42
C LYS A 182 31.48 1.48 -14.11
N ALA A 183 32.13 1.61 -12.96
CA ALA A 183 31.44 1.73 -11.68
C ALA A 183 30.86 3.13 -11.46
N LEU A 184 31.41 4.16 -12.14
CA LEU A 184 30.81 5.50 -12.17
C LEU A 184 29.53 5.53 -13.01
N GLU A 185 29.49 4.81 -14.14
CA GLU A 185 28.27 4.68 -14.95
C GLU A 185 27.14 4.02 -14.14
N LEU A 186 27.48 3.01 -13.35
CA LEU A 186 26.53 2.36 -12.45
C LEU A 186 26.07 3.31 -11.33
N GLY A 187 26.99 4.08 -10.73
CA GLY A 187 26.67 5.12 -9.74
C GLY A 187 25.77 6.22 -10.29
N GLU A 188 26.00 6.66 -11.54
CA GLU A 188 25.13 7.61 -12.24
C GLU A 188 23.75 7.04 -12.50
N GLN A 189 23.67 5.76 -12.88
CA GLN A 189 22.40 5.07 -13.10
C GLN A 189 21.60 4.98 -11.80
N ILE A 190 22.25 4.60 -10.69
CA ILE A 190 21.63 4.53 -9.36
C ILE A 190 21.11 5.90 -8.90
N ARG A 191 21.90 6.96 -9.10
CA ARG A 191 21.52 8.34 -8.76
C ARG A 191 20.35 8.81 -9.62
N ARG A 192 20.31 8.48 -10.91
CA ARG A 192 19.19 8.79 -11.83
C ARG A 192 17.91 8.03 -11.47
N GLU A 193 18.04 6.77 -11.06
CA GLU A 193 16.89 5.92 -10.72
C GLU A 193 16.38 6.13 -9.28
N GLY A 194 17.06 6.96 -8.47
CA GLY A 194 16.70 7.21 -7.08
C GLY A 194 16.75 5.95 -6.21
N GLN A 195 17.51 4.93 -6.62
CA GLN A 195 17.58 3.66 -5.91
C GLN A 195 18.53 3.77 -4.72
N VAL A 196 18.01 3.59 -3.52
CA VAL A 196 18.85 3.35 -2.34
C VAL A 196 19.42 1.94 -2.47
N LEU A 197 20.71 1.83 -2.82
CA LEU A 197 21.40 0.54 -2.81
C LEU A 197 21.29 -0.09 -1.42
N ARG A 198 20.68 -1.27 -1.35
CA ARG A 198 20.73 -2.09 -0.14
C ARG A 198 22.16 -2.57 0.05
N MET A 199 22.86 -2.03 1.05
CA MET A 199 24.08 -2.63 1.58
C MET A 199 23.78 -4.08 1.96
N GLY A 200 24.28 -5.04 1.17
CA GLY A 200 24.14 -6.48 1.43
C GLY A 200 23.73 -7.36 0.25
N SER A 201 23.42 -6.82 -0.93
CA SER A 201 23.26 -7.68 -2.11
C SER A 201 24.63 -8.08 -2.66
N PRO A 202 24.99 -9.37 -2.73
CA PRO A 202 26.21 -9.79 -3.40
C PRO A 202 26.07 -9.47 -4.89
N LEU A 203 27.03 -8.69 -5.42
CA LEU A 203 27.21 -8.51 -6.85
C LEU A 203 27.37 -9.90 -7.48
N ALA A 204 26.38 -10.32 -8.26
CA ALA A 204 26.51 -11.51 -9.09
C ALA A 204 27.62 -11.23 -10.12
N ALA A 205 28.58 -12.15 -10.15
CA ALA A 205 29.81 -12.12 -10.94
C ALA A 205 29.58 -12.07 -12.46
#